data_AF-A0A3D3FXB5-F1
#
_entry.id   AF-A0A3D3FXB5-F1
#
_cell.length_a   1.000
_cell.length_b   1.000
_cell.length_c   1.000
_cell.angle_alpha   90.00
_cell.angle_beta   90.00
_cell.angle_gamma   90.00
#
_symmetry.space_group_name_H-M   'P 1'
#
loop_
_entity.id
_entity.type
_entity.pdbx_description
1 polymer ?
#
loop_
_entity_poly.entity_id
_entity_poly.type
_entity_poly.pdbx_seq_one_letter_code
_entity_poly.pdbx_strand_id
1 'polypeptide(L)'
;MKCFSLPPRIDALIFDVDLTLYSHAEYGGIQISKLIERMARHCGVTAGAMDARIGEYRALWAAEHGGAKTSLANAFAAFGVPIEESVRWREELIRPEDYLTADPELRETLVALKRVTGLAVVTNNPASIGRRTVEALGVGDLFGIVIGLDSCGVSKPHEAPFRLAARELGAPPVRCVSIGDRYDIDLAVPLTLGMGGILVDGVRDVYGLPLALADRLRPDHA
;
A
#
# COMPACT_ATOMS: atom_id res chain seq x y z
N MET A 1 7.87 -0.37 14.94
CA MET A 1 7.64 -1.49 14.00
C MET A 1 7.35 -2.79 14.75
N LYS A 2 6.51 -3.66 14.19
CA LYS A 2 6.19 -5.00 14.72
C LYS A 2 6.30 -6.07 13.63
N CYS A 3 7.16 -7.06 13.83
CA CYS A 3 7.29 -8.22 12.95
C CYS A 3 6.33 -9.34 13.38
N PHE A 4 5.51 -9.85 12.46
CA PHE A 4 4.56 -10.94 12.72
C PHE A 4 5.13 -12.30 12.31
N SER A 5 5.79 -12.34 11.16
CA SER A 5 6.50 -13.50 10.64
C SER A 5 7.62 -12.99 9.73
N LEU A 6 8.76 -13.66 9.75
CA LEU A 6 9.85 -13.40 8.83
C LEU A 6 10.36 -14.74 8.28
N PRO A 7 10.50 -14.87 6.95
CA PRO A 7 11.08 -16.06 6.39
C PRO A 7 12.56 -16.17 6.79
N PRO A 8 13.14 -17.38 6.82
CA PRO A 8 14.55 -17.57 7.13
C PRO A 8 15.48 -16.87 6.14
N ARG A 9 14.98 -16.64 4.92
CA ARG A 9 15.64 -15.89 3.85
C ARG A 9 14.63 -14.97 3.15
N ILE A 10 15.04 -13.75 2.85
CA ILE A 10 14.22 -12.75 2.18
C ILE A 10 14.87 -12.41 0.84
N ASP A 11 14.11 -12.60 -0.24
CA ASP A 11 14.53 -12.23 -1.60
C ASP A 11 13.80 -10.96 -2.07
N ALA A 12 12.63 -10.66 -1.49
CA ALA A 12 11.72 -9.62 -1.96
C ALA A 12 11.06 -8.86 -0.80
N LEU A 13 11.01 -7.53 -0.91
CA LEU A 13 10.27 -6.65 -0.01
C LEU A 13 9.17 -5.94 -0.80
N ILE A 14 7.94 -6.03 -0.27
CA ILE A 14 6.74 -5.48 -0.87
C ILE A 14 6.22 -4.39 0.07
N PHE A 15 6.25 -3.14 -0.38
CA PHE A 15 5.88 -1.98 0.41
C PHE A 15 4.48 -1.48 0.05
N ASP A 16 3.67 -1.23 1.07
CA ASP A 16 2.62 -0.21 0.99
C ASP A 16 3.24 1.20 0.85
N VAL A 17 2.42 2.20 0.52
CA VAL A 17 2.86 3.58 0.26
C VAL A 17 2.35 4.55 1.33
N ASP A 18 1.03 4.75 1.40
CA ASP A 18 0.40 5.77 2.23
C ASP A 18 0.58 5.45 3.72
N LEU A 19 1.19 6.36 4.50
CA LEU A 19 1.56 6.13 5.91
C LEU A 19 2.63 5.05 6.14
N THR A 20 3.21 4.49 5.07
CA THR A 20 4.31 3.52 5.13
C THR A 20 5.63 4.16 4.67
N LEU A 21 5.70 4.61 3.41
CA LEU A 21 6.90 5.24 2.84
C LEU A 21 7.00 6.73 3.16
N TYR A 22 5.97 7.31 3.78
CA TYR A 22 5.98 8.68 4.29
C TYR A 22 4.98 8.78 5.44
N SER A 23 5.11 9.78 6.31
CA SER A 23 4.19 10.00 7.43
C SER A 23 3.53 11.38 7.34
N HIS A 24 2.55 11.51 6.43
CA HIS A 24 1.81 12.76 6.20
C HIS A 24 0.30 12.51 6.30
N ALA A 25 -0.20 12.43 7.54
CA ALA A 25 -1.60 12.10 7.82
C ALA A 25 -2.60 13.09 7.20
N GLU A 26 -2.27 14.38 7.18
CA GLU A 26 -3.11 15.40 6.55
C GLU A 26 -3.30 15.13 5.04
N TYR A 27 -2.22 14.83 4.30
CA TYR A 27 -2.31 14.48 2.89
C TYR A 27 -3.15 13.22 2.66
N GLY A 28 -2.98 12.18 3.50
CA GLY A 28 -3.85 11.00 3.47
C GLY A 28 -5.33 11.35 3.66
N GLY A 29 -5.64 12.25 4.61
CA GLY A 29 -6.98 12.80 4.81
C GLY A 29 -7.50 13.56 3.59
N ILE A 30 -6.68 14.40 2.96
CA ILE A 30 -7.04 15.16 1.76
C ILE A 30 -7.41 14.24 0.59
N GLN A 31 -6.65 13.15 0.38
CA GLN A 31 -6.98 12.15 -0.65
C GLN A 31 -8.38 11.57 -0.42
N ILE A 32 -8.67 11.13 0.81
CA ILE A 32 -9.96 10.54 1.19
C ILE A 32 -11.09 11.57 1.01
N SER A 33 -10.93 12.79 1.53
CA SER A 33 -11.94 13.84 1.45
C SER A 33 -12.30 14.21 0.01
N LYS A 34 -11.31 14.40 -0.87
CA LYS A 34 -11.55 14.69 -2.30
C LYS A 34 -12.34 13.59 -3.00
N LEU A 35 -12.06 12.33 -2.66
CA LEU A 35 -12.76 11.18 -3.22
C LEU A 35 -14.19 11.07 -2.69
N ILE A 36 -14.42 11.31 -1.40
CA ILE A 36 -15.76 11.34 -0.81
C ILE A 36 -16.59 12.47 -1.40
N GLU A 37 -16.03 13.66 -1.57
CA GLU A 37 -16.70 14.78 -2.25
C GLU A 37 -17.09 14.42 -3.70
N ARG A 38 -16.20 13.74 -4.43
CA ARG A 38 -16.50 13.26 -5.78
C ARG A 38 -17.65 12.26 -5.77
N MET A 39 -17.62 11.30 -4.86
CA MET A 39 -18.67 10.30 -4.67
C MET A 39 -20.01 10.95 -4.30
N ALA A 40 -19.99 11.93 -3.40
CA ALA A 40 -21.18 12.66 -2.98
C ALA A 40 -21.85 13.38 -4.15
N ARG A 41 -21.05 14.07 -5.00
CA ARG A 41 -21.55 14.69 -6.24
C ARG A 41 -22.12 13.66 -7.20
N HIS A 42 -21.47 12.51 -7.37
CA HIS A 42 -21.95 11.43 -8.23
C HIS A 42 -23.32 10.90 -7.76
N CYS A 43 -23.53 10.76 -6.46
CA CYS A 43 -24.79 10.29 -5.88
C CYS A 43 -25.84 11.38 -5.62
N GLY A 44 -25.55 12.65 -5.91
CA GLY A 44 -26.47 13.77 -5.65
C GLY A 44 -26.74 14.04 -4.17
N VAL A 45 -25.75 13.81 -3.29
CA VAL A 45 -25.86 14.07 -1.83
C VAL A 45 -24.74 14.98 -1.33
N THR A 46 -24.84 15.43 -0.07
CA THR A 46 -23.76 16.22 0.56
C THR A 46 -22.56 15.33 0.93
N ALA A 47 -21.37 15.92 1.01
CA ALA A 47 -20.15 15.21 1.39
C ALA A 47 -20.28 14.53 2.77
N GLY A 48 -20.84 15.23 3.76
CA GLY A 48 -21.07 14.66 5.09
C GLY A 48 -22.07 13.49 5.09
N ALA A 49 -23.12 13.54 4.26
CA ALA A 49 -24.04 12.41 4.13
C ALA A 49 -23.38 11.20 3.46
N MET A 50 -22.52 11.43 2.47
CA MET A 50 -21.77 10.35 1.83
C MET A 50 -20.72 9.73 2.76
N ASP A 51 -19.99 10.57 3.49
CA ASP A 51 -19.02 10.11 4.51
C ASP A 51 -19.69 9.23 5.57
N ALA A 52 -20.84 9.66 6.10
CA ALA A 52 -21.61 8.88 7.05
C ALA A 52 -22.06 7.51 6.48
N ARG A 53 -22.56 7.48 5.23
CA ARG A 53 -22.96 6.23 4.55
C ARG A 53 -21.78 5.28 4.35
N ILE A 54 -20.63 5.80 3.91
CA ILE A 54 -19.40 5.00 3.75
C ILE A 54 -18.92 4.48 5.11
N GLY A 55 -18.99 5.30 6.16
CA GLY A 55 -18.66 4.92 7.53
C GLY A 55 -19.55 3.79 8.05
N GLU A 56 -20.86 3.92 7.88
CA GLU A 56 -21.84 2.89 8.26
C GLU A 56 -21.60 1.58 7.50
N TYR A 57 -21.44 1.66 6.18
CA TYR A 57 -21.12 0.49 5.36
C TYR A 57 -19.85 -0.22 5.84
N ARG A 58 -18.77 0.53 6.12
CA ARG A 58 -17.52 -0.04 6.61
C ARG A 58 -17.66 -0.67 7.99
N ALA A 59 -18.47 -0.09 8.87
CA ALA A 59 -18.73 -0.64 10.19
C ALA A 59 -19.52 -1.97 10.11
N LEU A 60 -20.55 -2.03 9.26
CA LEU A 60 -21.31 -3.25 8.99
C LEU A 60 -20.40 -4.34 8.38
N TRP A 61 -19.63 -3.97 7.35
CA TRP A 61 -18.68 -4.87 6.72
C TRP A 61 -17.68 -5.43 7.74
N ALA A 62 -17.11 -4.58 8.59
CA ALA A 62 -16.19 -5.02 9.63
C ALA A 62 -16.86 -5.99 10.61
N ALA A 63 -18.10 -5.73 11.04
CA ALA A 63 -18.84 -6.63 11.94
C ALA A 63 -19.05 -8.02 11.34
N GLU A 64 -19.32 -8.10 10.03
CA GLU A 64 -19.49 -9.36 9.30
C GLU A 64 -18.17 -10.10 9.03
N HIS A 65 -17.02 -9.39 9.05
CA HIS A 65 -15.70 -9.91 8.72
C HIS A 65 -14.75 -9.92 9.93
N GLY A 66 -15.29 -10.13 11.14
CA GLY A 66 -14.47 -10.32 12.35
C GLY A 66 -13.65 -9.10 12.75
N GLY A 67 -14.10 -7.90 12.40
CA GLY A 67 -13.44 -6.63 12.67
C GLY A 67 -12.47 -6.15 11.59
N ALA A 68 -12.29 -6.90 10.50
CA ALA A 68 -11.39 -6.53 9.42
C ALA A 68 -11.79 -5.21 8.74
N LYS A 69 -10.82 -4.47 8.19
CA LYS A 69 -11.06 -3.25 7.43
C LYS A 69 -11.14 -3.51 5.92
N THR A 70 -12.02 -2.78 5.22
CA THR A 70 -12.10 -2.77 3.75
C THR A 70 -11.47 -1.52 3.13
N SER A 71 -11.25 -1.52 1.81
CA SER A 71 -10.70 -0.39 1.07
C SER A 71 -11.77 0.66 0.71
N LEU A 72 -11.36 1.88 0.36
CA LEU A 72 -12.31 2.89 -0.15
C LEU A 72 -12.87 2.52 -1.53
N ALA A 73 -12.07 1.88 -2.38
CA ALA A 73 -12.53 1.40 -3.69
C ALA A 73 -13.61 0.32 -3.55
N ASN A 74 -13.46 -0.62 -2.60
CA ASN A 74 -14.47 -1.63 -2.31
C ASN A 74 -15.76 -1.00 -1.75
N ALA A 75 -15.64 0.04 -0.93
CA ALA A 75 -16.81 0.78 -0.46
C ALA A 75 -17.53 1.48 -1.63
N PHE A 76 -16.80 2.16 -2.52
CA PHE A 76 -17.38 2.77 -3.73
C PHE A 76 -18.10 1.74 -4.63
N ALA A 77 -17.51 0.56 -4.81
CA ALA A 77 -18.14 -0.54 -5.55
C ALA A 77 -19.49 -0.97 -4.95
N ALA A 78 -19.60 -1.02 -3.62
CA ALA A 78 -20.87 -1.34 -2.95
C ALA A 78 -21.96 -0.28 -3.16
N PHE A 79 -21.59 0.95 -3.52
CA PHE A 79 -22.50 2.02 -3.90
C PHE A 79 -22.65 2.19 -5.43
N GLY A 80 -22.21 1.20 -6.21
CA GLY A 80 -22.41 1.16 -7.66
C GLY A 80 -21.34 1.85 -8.50
N VAL A 81 -20.22 2.27 -7.90
CA VAL A 81 -19.10 2.87 -8.63
C VAL A 81 -18.04 1.81 -8.95
N PRO A 82 -17.86 1.42 -10.22
CA PRO A 82 -16.92 0.38 -10.59
C PRO A 82 -15.46 0.81 -10.34
N ILE A 83 -14.56 -0.16 -10.25
CA ILE A 83 -13.14 0.08 -9.90
C ILE A 83 -12.47 0.99 -10.93
N GLU A 84 -12.80 0.85 -12.22
CA GLU A 84 -12.28 1.68 -13.31
C GLU A 84 -12.63 3.15 -13.12
N GLU A 85 -13.83 3.44 -12.62
CA GLU A 85 -14.25 4.81 -12.34
C GLU A 85 -13.58 5.36 -11.07
N SER A 86 -13.44 4.51 -10.05
CA SER A 86 -12.66 4.84 -8.84
C SER A 86 -11.18 5.10 -9.15
N VAL A 87 -10.60 4.41 -10.13
CA VAL A 87 -9.24 4.66 -10.67
C VAL A 87 -9.19 6.04 -11.32
N ARG A 88 -10.08 6.33 -12.26
CA ARG A 88 -10.13 7.63 -12.96
C ARG A 88 -10.23 8.80 -11.97
N TRP A 89 -11.09 8.69 -10.96
CA TRP A 89 -11.22 9.75 -9.95
C TRP A 89 -9.93 9.97 -9.15
N ARG A 90 -9.17 8.92 -8.86
CA ARG A 90 -7.87 9.04 -8.17
C ARG A 90 -6.84 9.72 -9.07
N GLU A 91 -6.78 9.33 -10.33
CA GLU A 91 -5.90 9.98 -11.31
C GLU A 91 -6.22 11.46 -11.50
N GLU A 92 -7.50 11.83 -11.47
CA GLU A 92 -7.94 13.23 -11.57
C GLU A 92 -7.64 14.05 -10.31
N LEU A 93 -7.78 13.48 -9.11
CA LEU A 93 -7.86 14.24 -7.86
C LEU A 93 -6.60 14.16 -6.98
N ILE A 94 -5.79 13.12 -7.13
CA ILE A 94 -4.63 12.86 -6.27
C ILE A 94 -3.37 13.43 -6.93
N ARG A 95 -2.66 14.28 -6.19
CA ARG A 95 -1.46 15.01 -6.62
C ARG A 95 -0.38 14.89 -5.54
N PRO A 96 0.35 13.76 -5.44
CA PRO A 96 1.35 13.60 -4.39
C PRO A 96 2.45 14.66 -4.41
N GLU A 97 2.82 15.14 -5.60
CA GLU A 97 3.85 16.17 -5.78
C GLU A 97 3.53 17.54 -5.15
N ASP A 98 2.25 17.80 -4.85
CA ASP A 98 1.83 19.04 -4.19
C ASP A 98 2.04 18.99 -2.66
N TYR A 99 2.25 17.79 -2.09
CA TYR A 99 2.28 17.57 -0.63
C TYR A 99 3.52 16.84 -0.15
N LEU A 100 4.19 16.08 -1.01
CA LEU A 100 5.33 15.24 -0.67
C LEU A 100 6.60 15.82 -1.27
N THR A 101 7.69 15.68 -0.51
CA THR A 101 9.02 16.09 -0.91
C THR A 101 9.98 14.93 -0.78
N ALA A 102 11.13 15.03 -1.47
CA ALA A 102 12.16 14.02 -1.39
C ALA A 102 12.60 13.75 0.06
N ASP A 103 12.79 12.48 0.38
CA ASP A 103 13.25 12.01 1.68
C ASP A 103 14.63 11.34 1.52
N PRO A 104 15.73 12.04 1.87
CA PRO A 104 17.08 11.50 1.75
C PRO A 104 17.33 10.26 2.60
N GLU A 105 16.74 10.18 3.80
CA GLU A 105 16.93 9.05 4.72
C GLU A 105 16.18 7.81 4.22
N LEU A 106 14.97 8.00 3.69
CA LEU A 106 14.24 6.95 2.97
C LEU A 106 15.04 6.44 1.78
N ARG A 107 15.61 7.35 0.97
CA ARG A 107 16.41 6.99 -0.20
C ARG A 107 17.62 6.16 0.21
N GLU A 108 18.38 6.59 1.20
CA GLU A 108 19.54 5.85 1.71
C GLU A 108 19.14 4.43 2.16
N THR A 109 18.06 4.35 2.93
CA THR A 109 17.51 3.08 3.42
C THR A 109 17.13 2.14 2.27
N LEU A 110 16.36 2.62 1.30
CA LEU A 110 15.90 1.80 0.17
C LEU A 110 17.06 1.43 -0.77
N VAL A 111 18.07 2.29 -0.93
CA VAL A 111 19.30 1.94 -1.68
C VAL A 111 20.03 0.78 -1.00
N ALA A 112 20.16 0.80 0.33
CA ALA A 112 20.80 -0.29 1.06
C ALA A 112 20.04 -1.61 0.89
N LEU A 113 18.71 -1.59 0.97
CA LEU A 113 17.86 -2.77 0.77
C LEU A 113 17.93 -3.28 -0.68
N LYS A 114 17.81 -2.39 -1.68
CA LYS A 114 17.83 -2.75 -3.11
C LYS A 114 19.12 -3.47 -3.55
N ARG A 115 20.24 -3.26 -2.85
CA ARG A 115 21.51 -3.95 -3.13
C ARG A 115 21.45 -5.45 -2.85
N VAL A 116 20.54 -5.88 -1.98
CA VAL A 116 20.48 -7.26 -1.46
C VAL A 116 19.11 -7.92 -1.65
N THR A 117 18.06 -7.18 -2.03
CA THR A 117 16.72 -7.70 -2.33
C THR A 117 16.03 -6.97 -3.48
N GLY A 118 15.00 -7.60 -4.03
CA GLY A 118 14.04 -6.94 -4.91
C GLY A 118 13.03 -6.09 -4.13
N LEU A 119 12.69 -4.91 -4.65
CA LEU A 119 11.72 -3.99 -4.05
C LEU A 119 10.53 -3.79 -4.97
N ALA A 120 9.32 -3.90 -4.44
CA ALA A 120 8.08 -3.55 -5.13
C ALA A 120 7.18 -2.69 -4.25
N VAL A 121 6.32 -1.92 -4.90
CA VAL A 121 5.18 -1.24 -4.26
C VAL A 121 3.88 -2.00 -4.56
N VAL A 122 3.02 -2.15 -3.56
CA VAL A 122 1.62 -2.54 -3.72
C VAL A 122 0.74 -1.52 -2.99
N THR A 123 -0.08 -0.77 -3.74
CA THR A 123 -0.93 0.31 -3.20
C THR A 123 -2.40 0.14 -3.62
N ASN A 124 -3.31 0.73 -2.83
CA ASN A 124 -4.74 0.87 -3.17
C ASN A 124 -5.04 2.12 -4.02
N ASN A 125 -4.01 2.84 -4.45
CA ASN A 125 -4.06 3.86 -5.49
C ASN A 125 -3.70 3.26 -6.87
N PRO A 126 -4.02 3.93 -8.00
CA PRO A 126 -3.59 3.48 -9.32
C PRO A 126 -2.07 3.39 -9.41
N ALA A 127 -1.55 2.51 -10.25
CA ALA A 127 -0.10 2.38 -10.44
C ALA A 127 0.53 3.72 -10.88
N SER A 128 -0.20 4.53 -11.67
CA SER A 128 0.18 5.89 -12.06
C SER A 128 0.37 6.82 -10.85
N ILE A 129 -0.55 6.79 -9.89
CA ILE A 129 -0.44 7.55 -8.63
C ILE A 129 0.66 7.00 -7.73
N GLY A 130 0.76 5.68 -7.59
CA GLY A 130 1.83 5.03 -6.83
C GLY A 130 3.23 5.44 -7.31
N ARG A 131 3.44 5.47 -8.64
CA ARG A 131 4.69 5.94 -9.27
C ARG A 131 4.97 7.40 -8.94
N ARG A 132 4.00 8.29 -9.14
CA ARG A 132 4.15 9.71 -8.83
C ARG A 132 4.44 9.95 -7.35
N THR A 133 3.89 9.14 -6.45
CA THR A 133 4.18 9.22 -5.02
C THR A 133 5.65 8.87 -4.73
N VAL A 134 6.16 7.75 -5.24
CA VAL A 134 7.58 7.38 -5.01
C VAL A 134 8.56 8.31 -5.73
N GLU A 135 8.16 8.91 -6.86
CA GLU A 135 8.91 9.96 -7.56
C GLU A 135 8.99 11.23 -6.71
N ALA A 136 7.88 11.70 -6.15
CA ALA A 136 7.84 12.87 -5.26
C ALA A 136 8.71 12.67 -4.01
N LEU A 137 8.77 11.44 -3.50
CA LEU A 137 9.64 11.04 -2.38
C LEU A 137 11.12 10.86 -2.78
N GLY A 138 11.47 11.00 -4.06
CA GLY A 138 12.85 10.89 -4.54
C GLY A 138 13.39 9.46 -4.60
N VAL A 139 12.51 8.46 -4.66
CA VAL A 139 12.87 7.02 -4.62
C VAL A 139 12.26 6.20 -5.77
N GLY A 140 11.66 6.86 -6.78
CA GLY A 140 11.00 6.19 -7.90
C GLY A 140 11.91 5.25 -8.70
N ASP A 141 13.18 5.61 -8.88
CA ASP A 141 14.20 4.79 -9.55
C ASP A 141 14.52 3.46 -8.81
N LEU A 142 14.16 3.38 -7.52
CA LEU A 142 14.38 2.20 -6.71
C LEU A 142 13.25 1.17 -6.87
N PHE A 143 12.08 1.56 -7.37
CA PHE A 143 10.92 0.69 -7.57
C PHE A 143 10.64 0.45 -9.06
N GLY A 144 11.23 -0.62 -9.60
CA GLY A 144 10.91 -1.07 -10.96
C GLY A 144 9.50 -1.67 -11.09
N ILE A 145 8.88 -2.05 -9.96
CA ILE A 145 7.58 -2.71 -9.90
C ILE A 145 6.67 -1.90 -8.97
N VAL A 146 5.60 -1.35 -9.53
CA VAL A 146 4.55 -0.63 -8.82
C VAL A 146 3.22 -1.23 -9.21
N ILE A 147 2.58 -1.91 -8.26
CA ILE A 147 1.28 -2.55 -8.41
C ILE A 147 0.22 -1.65 -7.76
N GLY A 148 -0.74 -1.19 -8.55
CA GLY A 148 -1.88 -0.41 -8.11
C GLY A 148 -3.19 -1.19 -8.17
N LEU A 149 -4.29 -0.57 -7.73
CA LEU A 149 -5.62 -1.20 -7.79
C LEU A 149 -6.05 -1.57 -9.23
N ASP A 150 -5.58 -0.83 -10.22
CA ASP A 150 -5.80 -1.01 -11.65
C ASP A 150 -5.00 -2.18 -12.24
N SER A 151 -3.91 -2.60 -11.58
CA SER A 151 -3.03 -3.67 -12.08
C SER A 151 -3.70 -5.05 -12.06
N CYS A 152 -4.64 -5.26 -11.14
CA CYS A 152 -5.38 -6.53 -11.00
C CYS A 152 -6.91 -6.33 -11.08
N GLY A 153 -7.40 -5.09 -11.22
CA GLY A 153 -8.81 -4.77 -11.09
C GLY A 153 -9.39 -5.04 -9.70
N VAL A 154 -8.54 -5.20 -8.68
CA VAL A 154 -8.91 -5.46 -7.28
C VAL A 154 -7.92 -4.76 -6.34
N SER A 155 -8.40 -4.32 -5.19
CA SER A 155 -7.58 -3.66 -4.16
C SER A 155 -7.16 -4.62 -3.04
N LYS A 156 -6.07 -4.31 -2.34
CA LYS A 156 -5.74 -4.93 -1.05
C LYS A 156 -6.96 -4.83 -0.10
N PRO A 157 -7.32 -5.89 0.63
CA PRO A 157 -6.49 -7.06 0.98
C PRO A 157 -6.54 -8.23 0.01
N HIS A 158 -7.11 -8.10 -1.19
CA HIS A 158 -7.14 -9.22 -2.15
C HIS A 158 -5.74 -9.81 -2.39
N GLU A 159 -5.61 -11.12 -2.61
CA GLU A 159 -4.30 -11.78 -2.77
C GLU A 159 -3.60 -11.44 -4.09
N ALA A 160 -4.37 -11.15 -5.14
CA ALA A 160 -3.86 -10.97 -6.50
C ALA A 160 -2.74 -9.89 -6.62
N PRO A 161 -2.85 -8.68 -6.03
CA PRO A 161 -1.76 -7.71 -6.04
C PRO A 161 -0.46 -8.21 -5.41
N PHE A 162 -0.53 -8.93 -4.29
CA PHE A 162 0.65 -9.48 -3.62
C PHE A 162 1.29 -10.62 -4.42
N ARG A 163 0.46 -11.51 -5.01
CA ARG A 163 0.95 -12.57 -5.90
C ARG A 163 1.58 -12.01 -7.17
N LEU A 164 1.00 -10.94 -7.73
CA LEU A 164 1.55 -10.23 -8.87
C LEU A 164 2.92 -9.62 -8.51
N ALA A 165 3.03 -8.89 -7.40
CA ALA A 165 4.31 -8.31 -6.96
C ALA A 165 5.39 -9.38 -6.76
N ALA A 166 5.08 -10.48 -6.07
CA ALA A 166 6.02 -11.59 -5.88
C ALA A 166 6.49 -12.20 -7.21
N ARG A 167 5.56 -12.39 -8.16
CA ARG A 167 5.87 -12.91 -9.50
C ARG A 167 6.76 -11.96 -10.29
N GLU A 168 6.45 -10.67 -10.33
CA GLU A 168 7.26 -9.67 -11.06
C GLU A 168 8.67 -9.53 -10.45
N LEU A 169 8.80 -9.74 -9.13
CA LEU A 169 10.10 -9.78 -8.44
C LEU A 169 10.87 -11.10 -8.66
N GLY A 170 10.25 -12.11 -9.29
CA GLY A 170 10.86 -13.43 -9.45
C GLY A 170 11.06 -14.19 -8.14
N ALA A 171 10.35 -13.82 -7.07
CA ALA A 171 10.50 -14.39 -5.74
C ALA A 171 9.28 -15.23 -5.34
N PRO A 172 9.45 -16.42 -4.73
CA PRO A 172 8.32 -17.17 -4.20
C PRO A 172 7.71 -16.42 -2.99
N PRO A 173 6.38 -16.49 -2.75
CA PRO A 173 5.74 -15.82 -1.61
C PRO A 173 6.42 -16.10 -0.27
N VAL A 174 6.87 -17.33 -0.03
CA VAL A 174 7.59 -17.74 1.20
C VAL A 174 8.97 -17.08 1.41
N ARG A 175 9.43 -16.26 0.47
CA ARG A 175 10.64 -15.42 0.58
C ARG A 175 10.37 -13.94 0.37
N CYS A 176 9.09 -13.57 0.31
CA CYS A 176 8.64 -12.18 0.27
C CYS A 176 8.28 -11.70 1.67
N VAL A 177 8.42 -10.41 1.93
CA VAL A 177 7.89 -9.75 3.13
C VAL A 177 7.00 -8.59 2.70
N SER A 178 5.77 -8.57 3.20
CA SER A 178 4.86 -7.43 3.04
C SER A 178 5.04 -6.45 4.21
N ILE A 179 5.17 -5.16 3.89
CA ILE A 179 5.46 -4.08 4.83
C ILE A 179 4.40 -2.99 4.63
N GLY A 180 3.65 -2.67 5.68
CA GLY A 180 2.61 -1.63 5.60
C GLY A 180 2.09 -1.19 6.97
N ASP A 181 1.20 -0.21 6.97
CA ASP A 181 0.66 0.42 8.17
C ASP A 181 -0.62 -0.26 8.69
N ARG A 182 -1.27 -1.10 7.88
CA ARG A 182 -2.54 -1.72 8.23
C ARG A 182 -2.46 -3.24 8.18
N TYR A 183 -2.55 -3.86 9.36
CA TYR A 183 -2.53 -5.32 9.48
C TYR A 183 -3.53 -6.02 8.55
N ASP A 184 -4.80 -5.63 8.58
CA ASP A 184 -5.86 -6.30 7.80
C ASP A 184 -5.71 -6.12 6.28
N ILE A 185 -5.02 -5.07 5.84
CA ILE A 185 -4.87 -4.75 4.41
C ILE A 185 -3.57 -5.26 3.85
N ASP A 186 -2.48 -5.02 4.56
CA ASP A 186 -1.13 -5.17 4.06
C ASP A 186 -0.47 -6.46 4.53
N LEU A 187 -0.96 -7.09 5.62
CA LEU A 187 -0.25 -8.20 6.25
C LEU A 187 -1.09 -9.47 6.33
N ALA A 188 -2.37 -9.38 6.71
CA ALA A 188 -3.21 -10.55 7.00
C ALA A 188 -3.21 -11.54 5.82
N VAL A 189 -3.48 -11.07 4.60
CA VAL A 189 -3.46 -11.93 3.41
C VAL A 189 -2.05 -12.38 3.04
N PRO A 190 -1.02 -11.52 2.96
CA PRO A 190 0.36 -11.96 2.76
C PRO A 190 0.83 -13.07 3.72
N LEU A 191 0.48 -12.99 5.00
CA LEU A 191 0.79 -14.02 5.99
C LEU A 191 0.11 -15.36 5.65
N THR A 192 -1.14 -15.36 5.17
CA THR A 192 -1.80 -16.59 4.69
C THR A 192 -1.17 -17.17 3.42
N LEU A 193 -0.49 -16.34 2.62
CA LEU A 193 0.28 -16.75 1.44
C LEU A 193 1.67 -17.31 1.80
N GLY A 194 2.04 -17.30 3.08
CA GLY A 194 3.34 -17.71 3.58
C GLY A 194 4.41 -16.62 3.52
N MET A 195 4.05 -15.38 3.15
CA MET A 195 4.98 -14.24 3.20
C MET A 195 5.30 -13.86 4.66
N GLY A 196 6.40 -13.14 4.84
CA GLY A 196 6.62 -12.36 6.06
C GLY A 196 5.72 -11.13 6.11
N GLY A 197 5.54 -10.57 7.32
CA GLY A 197 4.72 -9.39 7.55
C GLY A 197 5.33 -8.47 8.59
N ILE A 198 5.53 -7.20 8.24
CA ILE A 198 6.04 -6.16 9.14
C ILE A 198 5.03 -5.01 9.17
N LEU A 199 4.52 -4.71 10.36
CA LEU A 199 3.64 -3.58 10.59
C LEU A 199 4.50 -2.38 11.00
N VAL A 200 4.32 -1.26 10.33
CA VAL A 200 5.01 -0.01 10.62
C VAL A 200 4.00 1.04 11.07
N ASP A 201 4.42 1.96 11.94
CA ASP A 201 3.60 3.12 12.33
C ASP A 201 3.88 4.34 11.45
N GLY A 202 4.86 4.24 10.54
CA GLY A 202 5.30 5.33 9.68
C GLY A 202 6.68 5.10 9.08
N VAL A 203 7.15 6.07 8.30
CA VAL A 203 8.41 5.99 7.56
C VAL A 203 9.64 5.81 8.46
N ARG A 204 9.60 6.31 9.70
CA ARG A 204 10.70 6.12 10.68
C ARG A 204 11.00 4.66 10.98
N ASP A 205 9.99 3.80 10.97
CA ASP A 205 10.18 2.36 11.13
C ASP A 205 10.87 1.74 9.90
N VAL A 206 10.59 2.27 8.71
CA VAL A 206 11.20 1.83 7.44
C VAL A 206 12.71 2.02 7.49
N TYR A 207 13.20 3.14 8.05
CA TYR A 207 14.63 3.40 8.22
C TYR A 207 15.36 2.32 9.03
N GLY A 208 14.66 1.64 9.94
CA GLY A 208 15.21 0.57 10.76
C GLY A 208 15.28 -0.81 10.08
N LEU A 209 14.67 -0.97 8.90
CA LEU A 209 14.58 -2.27 8.22
C LEU A 209 15.93 -2.90 7.86
N PRO A 210 16.95 -2.17 7.36
CA PRO A 210 18.25 -2.78 7.05
C PRO A 210 18.85 -3.52 8.24
N LEU A 211 18.75 -2.94 9.44
CA LEU A 211 19.24 -3.56 10.67
C LEU A 211 18.33 -4.72 11.10
N ALA A 212 17.01 -4.53 11.09
CA ALA A 212 16.06 -5.55 11.52
C ALA A 212 16.09 -6.82 10.66
N LEU A 213 16.52 -6.70 9.39
CA LEU A 213 16.52 -7.79 8.42
C LEU A 213 17.91 -8.32 8.09
N ALA A 214 18.99 -7.74 8.64
CA ALA A 214 20.38 -8.02 8.26
C ALA A 214 20.72 -9.52 8.15
N ASP A 215 20.29 -10.34 9.11
CA ASP A 215 20.61 -11.78 9.11
C ASP A 215 19.91 -12.59 8.01
N ARG A 216 18.85 -12.04 7.41
CA ARG A 216 17.96 -12.71 6.43
C ARG A 216 18.16 -12.21 5.01
N LEU A 217 18.77 -11.03 4.82
CA LEU A 217 19.09 -10.42 3.54
C LEU A 217 20.51 -10.85 3.12
N ARG A 218 20.69 -12.15 2.81
CA ARG A 218 22.00 -12.66 2.35
C ARG A 218 21.98 -12.88 0.84
N PRO A 219 22.98 -12.39 0.09
CA PRO A 219 23.11 -12.74 -1.31
C PRO A 219 23.31 -14.25 -1.46
N ASP A 220 22.84 -14.80 -2.58
CA ASP A 220 22.85 -16.23 -2.88
C ASP A 220 24.23 -16.89 -2.83
N HIS A 221 25.31 -16.11 -2.82
CA HIS A 221 26.69 -16.59 -2.89
C HIS A 221 27.54 -15.93 -1.79
N ALA A 222 27.74 -16.67 -0.70
CA ALA A 222 28.89 -16.60 0.19
C ALA A 222 29.40 -18.03 0.41
#